data_AF-A0A7V9ADF2-F1
#
_entry.id   AF-A0A7V9ADF2-F1
#
_cell.length_a   1.000
_cell.length_b   1.000
_cell.length_c   1.000
_cell.angle_alpha   90.00
_cell.angle_beta   90.00
_cell.angle_gamma   90.00
#
_symmetry.space_group_name_H-M   'P 1'
#
loop_
_entity.id
_entity.type
_entity.pdbx_description
1 polymer ?
#
loop_
_entity_poly.entity_id
_entity_poly.type
_entity_poly.pdbx_seq_one_letter_code
_entity_poly.pdbx_strand_id
1 'polypeptide(L)'
;GDHEAAGRLMRRQAVRLRLDLADEKIGIVDGAPWIGKQVARQNLPLDALGLDFYHLAEHVHAARRVVFGEEDEDGKRWASELLHVFKHEGYEAAWAKLLDWRGTLRGAKRQAADALLGYVGERREMIRYPEFVAKGWQLGSGPTESCCKTLTARLKGRGRRWDARNAEAVMALEALKQSGQWQAYWLIQAKIPA
;
A
#
# COMPACT_ATOMS: atom_id res chain seq x y z
N GLY A 1 9.17 -5.11 11.61
CA GLY A 1 9.49 -6.22 10.69
C GLY A 1 10.83 -5.97 10.06
N ASP A 2 11.54 -7.00 9.63
CA ASP A 2 12.84 -6.83 8.96
C ASP A 2 12.63 -6.40 7.50
N HIS A 3 12.77 -5.10 7.23
CA HIS A 3 12.61 -4.52 5.90
C HIS A 3 13.68 -4.99 4.91
N GLU A 4 14.85 -5.40 5.40
CA GLU A 4 15.93 -5.93 4.56
C GLU A 4 15.60 -7.35 4.09
N ALA A 5 15.07 -8.19 4.98
CA ALA A 5 14.54 -9.50 4.60
C ALA A 5 13.39 -9.36 3.58
N ALA A 6 12.46 -8.42 3.81
CA ALA A 6 11.37 -8.15 2.88
C ALA A 6 11.89 -7.73 1.49
N GLY A 7 12.85 -6.81 1.41
CA GLY A 7 13.45 -6.38 0.14
C GLY A 7 14.09 -7.54 -0.64
N ARG A 8 14.88 -8.40 0.03
CA ARG A 8 15.46 -9.60 -0.60
C ARG A 8 14.39 -10.55 -1.13
N LEU A 9 13.29 -10.71 -0.40
CA LEU A 9 12.15 -11.52 -0.87
C LEU A 9 11.49 -10.92 -2.11
N MET A 10 11.28 -9.59 -2.15
CA MET A 10 10.74 -8.91 -3.33
C MET A 10 11.60 -9.18 -4.57
N ARG A 11 12.93 -9.04 -4.46
CA ARG A 11 13.85 -9.34 -5.57
C ARG A 11 13.76 -10.78 -6.04
N ARG A 12 13.75 -11.74 -5.11
CA ARG A 12 13.63 -13.16 -5.42
C ARG A 12 12.34 -13.48 -6.16
N GLN A 13 11.21 -12.91 -5.73
CA GLN A 13 9.93 -13.12 -6.40
C GLN A 13 9.88 -12.43 -7.76
N ALA A 14 10.42 -11.23 -7.90
CA ALA A 14 10.51 -10.54 -9.18
C ALA A 14 11.26 -11.38 -10.23
N VAL A 15 12.41 -11.97 -9.86
CA VAL A 15 13.17 -12.87 -10.74
C VAL A 15 12.36 -14.11 -11.08
N ARG A 16 11.70 -14.72 -10.09
CA ARG A 16 10.90 -15.93 -10.30
C ARG A 16 9.72 -15.70 -11.24
N LEU A 17 9.08 -14.54 -11.13
CA LEU A 17 7.97 -14.13 -11.98
C LEU A 17 8.43 -13.61 -13.35
N ARG A 18 9.74 -13.53 -13.60
CA ARG A 18 10.32 -12.90 -14.79
C ARG A 18 9.76 -11.50 -15.01
N LEU A 19 9.69 -10.73 -13.91
CA LEU A 19 9.15 -9.37 -13.94
C LEU A 19 9.89 -8.49 -14.96
N ASP A 20 11.17 -8.78 -15.22
CA ASP A 20 11.98 -8.14 -16.27
C ASP A 20 11.42 -8.28 -17.69
N LEU A 21 10.63 -9.33 -17.95
CA LEU A 21 10.02 -9.59 -19.26
C LEU A 21 8.60 -9.02 -19.41
N ALA A 22 8.03 -8.45 -18.35
CA ALA A 22 6.68 -7.90 -18.42
C ALA A 22 6.68 -6.56 -19.18
N ASP A 23 5.67 -6.37 -20.03
CA ASP A 23 5.49 -5.12 -20.79
C ASP A 23 5.32 -3.92 -19.84
N GLU A 24 4.52 -4.09 -18.79
CA GLU A 24 4.28 -3.07 -17.75
C GLU A 24 4.51 -3.63 -16.34
N LYS A 25 5.28 -2.88 -15.54
CA LYS A 25 5.79 -3.31 -14.21
C LYS A 25 5.43 -2.25 -13.17
N ILE A 26 4.25 -2.36 -12.59
CA ILE A 26 3.68 -1.33 -11.70
C ILE A 26 3.64 -1.84 -10.26
N GLY A 27 4.12 -1.02 -9.32
CA GLY A 27 3.97 -1.28 -7.89
C GLY A 27 2.88 -0.39 -7.27
N ILE A 28 2.03 -0.95 -6.41
CA ILE A 28 1.09 -0.20 -5.57
C ILE A 28 1.46 -0.46 -4.11
N VAL A 29 1.60 0.61 -3.32
CA VAL A 29 2.09 0.53 -1.94
C VAL A 29 1.24 1.37 -0.99
N ASP A 30 1.22 0.98 0.28
CA ASP A 30 0.62 1.77 1.38
C ASP A 30 1.41 3.06 1.71
N GLY A 31 2.45 3.38 0.95
CA GLY A 31 3.27 4.57 1.19
C GLY A 31 4.15 4.48 2.44
N ALA A 32 4.39 3.28 2.99
CA ALA A 32 5.42 3.12 4.02
C ALA A 32 6.81 3.52 3.46
N PRO A 33 7.56 4.45 4.09
CA PRO A 33 8.77 5.03 3.49
C PRO A 33 9.87 4.02 3.14
N TRP A 34 9.88 2.85 3.78
CA TRP A 34 10.88 1.81 3.54
C TRP A 34 10.65 1.08 2.21
N ILE A 35 9.43 1.04 1.67
CA ILE A 35 9.12 0.24 0.47
C ILE A 35 9.80 0.84 -0.74
N GLY A 36 9.64 2.16 -0.98
CA GLY A 36 10.32 2.84 -2.07
C GLY A 36 11.85 2.70 -1.99
N LYS A 37 12.41 2.78 -0.78
CA LYS A 37 13.85 2.55 -0.54
C LYS A 37 14.27 1.13 -0.90
N GLN A 38 13.48 0.11 -0.57
CA GLN A 38 13.78 -1.27 -0.94
C GLN A 38 13.60 -1.52 -2.44
N VAL A 39 12.57 -0.95 -3.09
CA VAL A 39 12.39 -1.03 -4.54
C VAL A 39 13.66 -0.54 -5.25
N ALA A 40 14.15 0.65 -4.87
CA ALA A 40 15.38 1.22 -5.40
C ALA A 40 16.62 0.37 -5.05
N ARG A 41 16.81 0.02 -3.77
CA ARG A 41 17.96 -0.75 -3.29
C ARG A 41 18.09 -2.12 -3.97
N GLN A 42 16.97 -2.77 -4.23
CA GLN A 42 16.91 -4.11 -4.85
C GLN A 42 16.92 -4.04 -6.38
N ASN A 43 16.98 -2.84 -6.96
CA ASN A 43 16.95 -2.58 -8.39
C ASN A 43 15.78 -3.31 -9.07
N LEU A 44 14.58 -3.17 -8.50
CA LEU A 44 13.37 -3.73 -9.08
C LEU A 44 12.99 -2.89 -10.31
N PRO A 45 12.78 -3.52 -11.49
CA PRO A 45 12.54 -2.80 -12.73
C PRO A 45 11.08 -2.33 -12.82
N LEU A 46 10.64 -1.45 -11.93
CA LEU A 46 9.29 -0.90 -11.97
C LEU A 46 9.24 0.31 -12.90
N ASP A 47 8.23 0.36 -13.76
CA ASP A 47 7.94 1.50 -14.63
C ASP A 47 7.22 2.62 -13.86
N ALA A 48 6.48 2.26 -12.80
CA ALA A 48 5.89 3.20 -11.87
C ALA A 48 5.67 2.57 -10.48
N LEU A 49 5.68 3.43 -9.45
CA LEU A 49 5.33 3.09 -8.08
C LEU A 49 4.24 4.07 -7.61
N GLY A 50 3.02 3.57 -7.44
CA GLY A 50 1.85 4.35 -7.03
C GLY A 50 1.53 4.18 -5.54
N LEU A 51 1.02 5.25 -4.93
CA LEU A 51 0.41 5.18 -3.61
C LEU A 51 -0.96 4.52 -3.73
N ASP A 52 -1.33 3.68 -2.76
CA ASP A 52 -2.68 3.13 -2.69
C ASP A 52 -3.69 4.26 -2.44
N PHE A 53 -4.64 4.42 -3.36
CA PHE A 53 -5.68 5.44 -3.30
C PHE A 53 -6.57 5.30 -2.07
N TYR A 54 -6.89 4.07 -1.64
CA TYR A 54 -7.69 3.84 -0.44
C TYR A 54 -6.93 4.22 0.82
N HIS A 55 -5.62 3.98 0.86
CA HIS A 55 -4.80 4.41 1.99
C HIS A 55 -4.66 5.93 2.06
N LEU A 56 -4.52 6.60 0.91
CA LEU A 56 -4.65 8.07 0.86
C LEU A 56 -6.02 8.54 1.38
N ALA A 57 -7.11 7.88 0.97
CA ALA A 57 -8.46 8.21 1.42
C ALA A 57 -8.63 8.06 2.94
N GLU A 58 -8.04 7.03 3.55
CA GLU A 58 -8.02 6.86 5.01
C GLU A 58 -7.40 8.06 5.72
N HIS A 59 -6.26 8.54 5.23
CA HIS A 59 -5.58 9.72 5.77
C HIS A 59 -6.42 11.00 5.59
N VAL A 60 -7.04 11.18 4.42
CA VAL A 60 -7.97 12.31 4.17
C VAL A 60 -9.15 12.27 5.14
N HIS A 61 -9.78 11.11 5.31
CA HIS A 61 -10.90 10.95 6.23
C HIS A 61 -10.50 11.10 7.70
N ALA A 62 -9.29 10.67 8.09
CA ALA A 62 -8.78 10.88 9.44
C ALA A 62 -8.64 12.39 9.75
N ALA A 63 -8.04 13.16 8.84
CA ALA A 63 -7.94 14.61 9.01
C ALA A 63 -9.31 15.28 9.01
N ARG A 64 -10.21 14.87 8.10
CA ARG A 64 -11.59 15.35 8.04
C ARG A 64 -12.31 15.16 9.38
N ARG A 65 -12.27 13.97 9.97
CA ARG A 65 -12.95 13.66 11.24
C ARG A 65 -12.51 14.59 12.37
N VAL A 66 -11.23 14.93 12.44
CA VAL A 66 -10.71 15.88 13.44
C VAL A 66 -11.20 17.31 13.20
N VAL A 67 -11.34 17.71 11.94
CA VAL A 67 -11.68 19.10 11.58
C VAL A 67 -13.19 19.36 11.63
N PHE A 68 -13.99 18.43 11.14
CA PHE A 68 -15.44 18.57 10.98
C PHE A 68 -16.25 17.78 12.01
N GLY A 69 -15.70 16.68 12.54
CA GLY A 69 -16.44 15.70 13.33
C GLY A 69 -16.79 14.44 12.53
N GLU A 70 -17.21 13.39 13.23
CA GLU A 70 -17.43 12.05 12.66
C GLU A 70 -18.50 12.05 11.54
N GLU A 71 -19.67 12.62 11.86
CA GLU A 71 -20.88 12.52 11.04
C GLU A 71 -21.18 13.78 10.20
N ASP A 72 -20.30 14.78 10.22
CA ASP A 72 -20.55 16.05 9.54
C ASP A 72 -20.59 15.95 7.99
N GLU A 73 -21.73 16.25 7.38
CA GLU A 73 -21.95 16.07 5.94
C GLU A 73 -21.08 16.98 5.07
N ASP A 74 -20.77 18.19 5.51
CA ASP A 74 -19.89 19.10 4.77
C ASP A 74 -18.44 18.60 4.74
N GLY A 75 -17.98 18.00 5.83
CA GLY A 75 -16.71 17.28 5.85
C GLY A 75 -16.72 16.06 4.93
N LYS A 76 -17.82 15.29 4.84
CA LYS A 76 -17.91 14.13 3.93
C LYS A 76 -17.80 14.60 2.48
N ARG A 77 -18.50 15.69 2.14
CA ARG A 77 -18.46 16.33 0.83
C ARG A 77 -17.05 16.85 0.50
N TRP A 78 -16.43 17.58 1.41
CA TRP A 78 -15.06 18.07 1.27
C TRP A 78 -14.06 16.94 0.99
N ALA A 79 -14.15 15.83 1.73
CA ALA A 79 -13.28 14.68 1.52
C ALA A 79 -13.51 14.03 0.14
N SER A 80 -14.78 13.88 -0.27
CA SER A 80 -15.14 13.34 -1.58
C SER A 80 -14.59 14.21 -2.72
N GLU A 81 -14.77 15.53 -2.64
CA GLU A 81 -14.26 16.48 -3.62
C GLU A 81 -12.73 16.46 -3.68
N LEU A 82 -12.05 16.47 -2.54
CA LEU A 82 -10.58 16.40 -2.52
C LEU A 82 -10.05 15.11 -3.15
N LEU A 83 -10.68 13.97 -2.83
CA LEU A 83 -10.31 12.68 -3.41
C LEU A 83 -10.60 12.60 -4.91
N HIS A 84 -11.68 13.24 -5.36
CA HIS A 84 -11.98 13.39 -6.79
C HIS A 84 -10.86 14.18 -7.50
N VAL A 85 -10.42 15.29 -6.92
CA VAL A 85 -9.32 16.11 -7.47
C VAL A 85 -8.03 15.31 -7.53
N PHE A 86 -7.66 14.58 -6.45
CA PHE A 86 -6.48 13.68 -6.49
C PHE A 86 -6.56 12.70 -7.66
N LYS A 87 -7.72 12.07 -7.85
CA LYS A 87 -7.91 11.00 -8.84
C LYS A 87 -7.90 11.51 -10.28
N HIS A 88 -8.50 12.66 -10.54
CA HIS A 88 -8.80 13.14 -11.89
C HIS A 88 -7.95 14.33 -12.32
N GLU A 89 -7.60 15.24 -11.41
CA GLU A 89 -6.80 16.44 -11.70
C GLU A 89 -5.34 16.29 -11.27
N GLY A 90 -5.06 15.40 -10.31
CA GLY A 90 -3.72 15.01 -9.89
C GLY A 90 -3.19 15.75 -8.65
N TYR A 91 -1.92 15.46 -8.32
CA TYR A 91 -1.28 15.92 -7.09
C TYR A 91 -1.31 17.44 -6.93
N GLU A 92 -0.92 18.21 -7.95
CA GLU A 92 -0.73 19.67 -7.80
C GLU A 92 -2.05 20.40 -7.50
N ALA A 93 -3.12 20.03 -8.19
CA ALA A 93 -4.45 20.60 -7.96
C ALA A 93 -4.97 20.27 -6.54
N ALA A 94 -4.79 19.01 -6.11
CA ALA A 94 -5.18 18.58 -4.77
C ALA A 94 -4.31 19.22 -3.67
N TRP A 95 -3.01 19.39 -3.93
CA TRP A 95 -2.07 20.04 -3.03
C TRP A 95 -2.42 21.50 -2.79
N ALA A 96 -2.75 22.24 -3.85
CA ALA A 96 -3.23 23.62 -3.73
C ALA A 96 -4.49 23.72 -2.86
N LYS A 97 -5.49 22.86 -3.11
CA LYS A 97 -6.71 22.80 -2.28
C LYS A 97 -6.42 22.47 -0.82
N LEU A 98 -5.46 21.57 -0.55
CA LEU A 98 -5.05 21.24 0.82
C LEU A 98 -4.39 22.42 1.53
N LEU A 99 -3.54 23.18 0.83
CA LEU A 99 -2.91 24.38 1.38
C LEU A 99 -3.95 25.46 1.72
N ASP A 100 -4.90 25.71 0.82
CA ASP A 100 -6.00 26.66 1.03
C ASP A 100 -6.86 26.25 2.23
N TRP A 101 -7.30 24.98 2.26
CA TRP A 101 -8.08 24.44 3.37
C TRP A 101 -7.32 24.57 4.69
N ARG A 102 -6.04 24.17 4.73
CA ARG A 102 -5.19 24.30 5.90
C ARG A 102 -5.06 25.75 6.36
N GLY A 103 -5.01 26.72 5.44
CA GLY A 103 -4.94 28.15 5.74
C GLY A 103 -6.11 28.68 6.58
N THR A 104 -7.27 28.05 6.47
CA THR A 104 -8.49 28.39 7.23
C THR A 104 -8.49 27.87 8.67
N LEU A 105 -7.61 26.90 9.00
CA LEU A 105 -7.65 26.17 10.26
C LEU A 105 -6.70 26.72 11.32
N ARG A 106 -7.01 26.49 12.60
CA ARG A 106 -6.19 26.88 13.76
C ARG A 106 -6.15 25.77 14.81
N GLY A 107 -5.18 25.84 15.73
CA GLY A 107 -5.04 24.89 16.83
C GLY A 107 -4.95 23.43 16.38
N ALA A 108 -5.63 22.53 17.09
CA ALA A 108 -5.64 21.08 16.81
C ALA A 108 -6.12 20.75 15.39
N LYS A 109 -7.08 21.52 14.83
CA LYS A 109 -7.57 21.32 13.46
C LYS A 109 -6.46 21.57 12.43
N ARG A 110 -5.64 22.60 12.65
CA ARG A 110 -4.49 22.89 11.79
C ARG A 110 -3.42 21.82 11.88
N GLN A 111 -3.17 21.26 13.06
CA GLN A 111 -2.23 20.16 13.25
C GLN A 111 -2.66 18.91 12.47
N ALA A 112 -3.96 18.59 12.44
CA ALA A 112 -4.47 17.49 11.63
C ALA A 112 -4.26 17.71 10.11
N ALA A 113 -4.46 18.94 9.64
CA ALA A 113 -4.19 19.31 8.25
C ALA A 113 -2.69 19.31 7.93
N ASP A 114 -1.83 19.77 8.84
CA ASP A 114 -0.37 19.72 8.69
C ASP A 114 0.13 18.27 8.62
N ALA A 115 -0.45 17.35 9.40
CA ALA A 115 -0.13 15.92 9.33
C ALA A 115 -0.52 15.31 7.97
N LEU A 116 -1.70 15.67 7.43
CA LEU A 116 -2.11 15.23 6.10
C LEU A 116 -1.20 15.79 5.00
N LEU A 117 -0.84 17.09 5.07
CA LEU A 117 0.12 17.70 4.14
C LEU A 117 1.48 17.02 4.21
N GLY A 118 1.99 16.72 5.40
CA GLY A 118 3.25 15.98 5.55
C GLY A 118 3.18 14.61 4.89
N TYR A 119 2.11 13.86 5.16
CA TYR A 119 1.89 12.54 4.57
C TYR A 119 1.85 12.60 3.03
N VAL A 120 1.04 13.51 2.47
CA VAL A 120 0.89 13.69 1.02
C VAL A 120 2.19 14.20 0.38
N GLY A 121 2.87 15.14 1.03
CA GLY A 121 4.08 15.78 0.54
C GLY A 121 5.24 14.80 0.37
N GLU A 122 5.47 13.96 1.37
CA GLU A 122 6.47 12.88 1.32
C GLU A 122 6.22 11.86 0.19
N ARG A 123 4.97 11.78 -0.31
CA ARG A 123 4.51 10.78 -1.28
C ARG A 123 4.19 11.38 -2.64
N ARG A 124 4.60 12.63 -2.90
CA ARG A 124 4.36 13.35 -4.16
C ARG A 124 4.63 12.51 -5.41
N GLU A 125 5.79 11.87 -5.48
CA GLU A 125 6.21 11.06 -6.64
C GLU A 125 5.33 9.83 -6.88
N MET A 126 4.65 9.34 -5.83
CA MET A 126 3.76 8.18 -5.88
C MET A 126 2.31 8.54 -6.22
N ILE A 127 1.93 9.82 -6.14
CA ILE A 127 0.56 10.30 -6.37
C ILE A 127 0.41 10.67 -7.86
N ARG A 128 0.28 9.65 -8.70
CA ARG A 128 0.16 9.75 -10.16
C ARG A 128 -1.16 9.21 -10.71
N TYR A 129 -2.25 9.38 -9.95
CA TYR A 129 -3.54 8.76 -10.27
C TYR A 129 -4.09 9.05 -11.66
N PRO A 130 -4.03 10.29 -12.21
CA PRO A 130 -4.53 10.54 -13.56
C PRO A 130 -3.80 9.71 -14.62
N GLU A 131 -2.48 9.54 -14.48
CA GLU A 131 -1.70 8.68 -15.38
C GLU A 131 -2.09 7.21 -15.23
N PHE A 132 -2.25 6.74 -13.99
CA PHE A 132 -2.65 5.36 -13.72
C PHE A 132 -4.03 5.08 -14.33
N VAL A 133 -4.98 6.01 -14.22
CA VAL A 133 -6.29 5.92 -14.88
C VAL A 133 -6.14 5.90 -16.40
N ALA A 134 -5.34 6.82 -16.97
CA ALA A 134 -5.14 6.92 -18.42
C ALA A 134 -4.52 5.65 -19.03
N LYS A 135 -3.63 4.97 -18.28
CA LYS A 135 -2.98 3.71 -18.69
C LYS A 135 -3.75 2.46 -18.28
N GLY A 136 -4.88 2.58 -17.58
CA GLY A 136 -5.66 1.44 -17.09
C GLY A 136 -4.99 0.67 -15.94
N TRP A 137 -4.02 1.26 -15.25
CA TRP A 137 -3.35 0.68 -14.09
C TRP A 137 -4.25 0.72 -12.85
N GLN A 138 -4.02 -0.23 -11.94
CA GLN A 138 -4.77 -0.29 -10.68
C GLN A 138 -4.42 0.89 -9.76
N LEU A 139 -5.41 1.47 -9.09
CA LEU A 139 -5.21 2.57 -8.13
C LEU A 139 -5.09 2.10 -6.67
N GLY A 140 -5.43 0.85 -6.39
CA GLY A 140 -5.46 0.31 -5.03
C GLY A 140 -4.96 -1.12 -4.99
N SER A 141 -4.46 -1.52 -3.83
CA SER A 141 -3.87 -2.82 -3.55
C SER A 141 -4.91 -3.85 -3.07
N GLY A 142 -6.20 -3.60 -3.29
CA GLY A 142 -7.32 -4.43 -2.84
C GLY A 142 -7.16 -5.94 -3.07
N PRO A 143 -6.71 -6.42 -4.26
CA PRO A 143 -6.41 -7.83 -4.47
C PRO A 143 -5.33 -8.37 -3.50
N THR A 144 -4.27 -7.60 -3.27
CA THR A 144 -3.19 -7.93 -2.33
C THR A 144 -3.70 -7.93 -0.89
N GLU A 145 -4.48 -6.92 -0.48
CA GLU A 145 -5.07 -6.88 0.86
C GLU A 145 -6.03 -8.03 1.12
N SER A 146 -6.86 -8.39 0.13
CA SER A 146 -7.75 -9.53 0.21
C SER A 146 -6.97 -10.83 0.37
N CYS A 147 -5.88 -11.00 -0.39
CA CYS A 147 -4.97 -12.13 -0.24
C CYS A 147 -4.36 -12.19 1.18
N CYS A 148 -3.85 -11.07 1.70
CA CYS A 148 -3.32 -10.98 3.08
C CYS A 148 -4.37 -11.34 4.15
N LYS A 149 -5.62 -10.93 3.95
CA LYS A 149 -6.75 -11.32 4.84
C LYS A 149 -6.97 -12.83 4.81
N THR A 150 -6.97 -13.45 3.63
CA THR A 150 -7.13 -14.90 3.47
C THR A 150 -5.94 -15.68 4.03
N LEU A 151 -4.70 -15.24 3.79
CA LEU A 151 -3.48 -15.87 4.32
C LEU A 151 -3.47 -15.90 5.86
N THR A 152 -3.95 -14.84 6.49
CA THR A 152 -3.99 -14.75 7.96
C THR A 152 -5.23 -15.39 8.58
N ALA A 153 -6.21 -15.81 7.79
CA ALA A 153 -7.45 -16.42 8.29
C ALA A 153 -7.19 -17.69 9.13
N ARG A 154 -6.15 -18.46 8.78
CA ARG A 154 -5.73 -19.64 9.55
C ARG A 154 -4.99 -19.31 10.84
N LEU A 155 -4.43 -18.10 10.97
CA LEU A 155 -3.82 -17.63 12.21
C LEU A 155 -4.84 -16.97 13.15
N LYS A 156 -5.72 -16.13 12.61
CA LYS A 156 -6.62 -15.23 13.36
C LYS A 156 -7.94 -15.87 13.84
N GLY A 157 -8.10 -17.18 13.73
CA GLY A 157 -9.31 -17.88 14.18
C GLY A 157 -9.50 -17.85 15.70
N ARG A 158 -10.76 -17.83 16.16
CA ARG A 158 -11.10 -17.87 17.59
C ARG A 158 -10.41 -19.05 18.30
N GLY A 159 -9.88 -18.78 19.50
CA GLY A 159 -9.24 -19.79 20.36
C GLY A 159 -7.84 -20.22 19.93
N ARG A 160 -7.29 -19.69 18.83
CA ARG A 160 -5.94 -20.02 18.38
C ARG A 160 -4.91 -19.24 19.17
N ARG A 161 -3.92 -19.96 19.72
CA ARG A 161 -2.77 -19.39 20.42
C ARG A 161 -1.52 -19.93 19.75
N TRP A 162 -0.60 -19.04 19.41
CA TRP A 162 0.63 -19.37 18.72
C TRP A 162 1.79 -18.66 19.42
N ASP A 163 2.93 -19.32 19.55
CA ASP A 163 4.19 -18.59 19.60
C ASP A 163 4.56 -18.08 18.19
N ALA A 164 5.46 -17.09 18.14
CA ALA A 164 5.79 -16.40 16.90
C ALA A 164 6.35 -17.36 15.82
N ARG A 165 7.17 -18.34 16.23
CA ARG A 165 7.80 -19.29 15.31
C ARG A 165 6.76 -20.19 14.66
N ASN A 166 5.81 -20.71 15.44
CA ASN A 166 4.74 -21.56 14.92
C ASN A 166 3.73 -20.77 14.08
N ALA A 167 3.45 -19.51 14.44
CA ALA A 167 2.62 -18.63 13.61
C ALA A 167 3.26 -18.39 12.22
N GLU A 168 4.57 -18.11 12.19
CA GLU A 168 5.32 -17.92 10.94
C GLU A 168 5.33 -19.19 10.08
N ALA A 169 5.58 -20.36 10.67
CA ALA A 169 5.59 -21.63 9.95
C ALA A 169 4.23 -21.94 9.31
N VAL A 170 3.13 -21.73 10.04
CA VAL A 170 1.76 -21.92 9.51
C VAL A 170 1.47 -20.91 8.40
N MET A 171 1.90 -19.66 8.56
CA MET A 171 1.75 -18.63 7.52
C MET A 171 2.50 -19.00 6.24
N ALA A 172 3.71 -19.55 6.36
CA ALA A 172 4.51 -19.98 5.21
C ALA A 172 3.84 -21.13 4.44
N LEU A 173 3.27 -22.12 5.15
CA LEU A 173 2.52 -23.21 4.53
C LEU A 173 1.26 -22.71 3.82
N GLU A 174 0.53 -21.78 4.45
CA GLU A 174 -0.66 -21.18 3.86
C GLU A 174 -0.31 -20.36 2.61
N ALA A 175 0.80 -19.61 2.64
CA ALA A 175 1.32 -18.89 1.47
C ALA A 175 1.71 -19.83 0.33
N LEU A 176 2.35 -20.97 0.61
CA LEU A 176 2.66 -21.99 -0.41
C LEU A 176 1.39 -22.57 -1.04
N LYS A 177 0.36 -22.82 -0.23
CA LYS A 177 -0.91 -23.35 -0.70
C LYS A 177 -1.65 -22.35 -1.58
N GLN A 178 -1.85 -21.12 -1.09
CA GLN A 178 -2.64 -20.10 -1.80
C GLN A 178 -1.95 -19.58 -3.07
N SER A 179 -0.61 -19.58 -3.09
CA SER A 179 0.15 -19.22 -4.30
C SER A 179 0.26 -20.34 -5.34
N GLY A 180 -0.27 -21.54 -5.07
CA GLY A 180 -0.11 -22.71 -5.94
C GLY A 180 1.32 -23.24 -6.02
N GLN A 181 2.22 -22.78 -5.15
CA GLN A 181 3.65 -23.12 -5.21
C GLN A 181 4.03 -24.39 -4.45
N TRP A 182 3.04 -25.09 -3.88
CA TRP A 182 3.25 -26.30 -3.09
C TRP A 182 4.14 -27.33 -3.80
N GLN A 183 3.78 -27.70 -5.04
CA GLN A 183 4.53 -28.70 -5.80
C GLN A 183 5.96 -28.25 -6.10
N ALA A 184 6.14 -27.01 -6.55
CA ALA A 184 7.46 -26.45 -6.87
C ALA A 184 8.37 -26.41 -5.64
N TYR A 185 7.82 -26.06 -4.46
CA TYR A 185 8.57 -26.08 -3.21
C TYR A 185 9.07 -27.49 -2.87
N TRP A 186 8.19 -28.50 -2.87
CA TRP A 186 8.57 -29.86 -2.52
C TRP A 186 9.54 -30.51 -3.52
N LEU A 187 9.42 -30.17 -4.81
CA LEU A 187 10.39 -30.61 -5.83
C LEU A 187 11.80 -30.04 -5.59
N ILE A 188 11.92 -28.84 -5.00
CA ILE A 188 13.20 -28.27 -4.60
C ILE A 188 13.72 -28.97 -3.35
N GLN A 189 12.86 -29.14 -2.33
CA GLN A 189 13.26 -29.78 -1.07
C GLN A 189 13.73 -31.23 -1.26
N ALA A 190 13.05 -32.01 -2.12
CA ALA A 190 13.43 -33.38 -2.44
C ALA A 190 14.78 -33.52 -3.14
N LYS A 191 15.36 -32.42 -3.65
CA LYS A 191 16.66 -32.40 -4.34
C LYS A 191 17.81 -31.96 -3.42
N ILE A 192 17.53 -31.54 -2.20
CA ILE A 192 18.55 -31.15 -1.22
C ILE A 192 18.84 -32.40 -0.35
N PRO A 193 20.06 -32.96 -0.37
CA PRO A 193 20.41 -34.04 0.54
C PRO A 193 20.29 -33.57 2.00
N ALA A 194 19.88 -34.48 2.89
CA ALA A 194 19.67 -34.22 4.32
C ALA A 194 20.92 -33.67 5.02
#